data_AF-A0A7X4AF37-F1
#
_entry.id   AF-A0A7X4AF37-F1
#
_cell.length_a   1.000
_cell.length_b   1.000
_cell.length_c   1.000
_cell.angle_alpha   90.00
_cell.angle_beta   90.00
_cell.angle_gamma   90.00
#
_symmetry.space_group_name_H-M   'P 1'
#
loop_
_entity.id
_entity.type
_entity.pdbx_description
1 polymer ?
#
loop_
_entity_poly.entity_id
_entity_poly.type
_entity_poly.pdbx_seq_one_letter_code
_entity_poly.pdbx_strand_id
1 'polypeptide(L)'
;MRTLKTGIVIGLFVLAPGACQDTPSNLVDPEFDATELPAYAATDVAEQEESGEANEPSAHCVFFTFTAESGLSPSAPVTLLIEGVATEPVTSGEVVVTLPTKAAMDYAGPGNSLYFPIGRTLPVFGRWTLPAMAAGDVWQQRITIPAMEKGYYQVALAADIQGPPSDRGPFLIDEVYRQVWMFISDVGATLTPFFDGSVFPDGARPVAGPIQAHGIGGDAGDVASTGMAGAAASSSSLYTEVVYSDSIFQPAVGAKITGSFYRRSDDRKRGTTTKTVPNSGIVRWTCPTSSEYLGGDAAVPATSQVEAGEKKLNLWWYASHADCGDTITVFGSRDVYLPWYNLDQAASIIEREFGHHRGRIKWKVDHTKIGASYKWGLLSDHITFGTTDYDDRWVAGHEFTHALHTKAMGGNWRADNCNPHYVSRVSSYKCAFMEGLADYGGTVGDPDNSSPRYSWENWTTSNPGTHGKIEGHVAALFHDLIDGGKETNDETEYDAKYVMTVFRTCRIRWGLRNTSAKRNDVSDFVWCLENRVDEDTHDDHFPGIGAPNSASEDATEPDEWDEDDIRKTWIKNVG
;
A
#
# COMPACT_ATOMS: atom_id res chain seq x y z
N MET A 1 61.26 38.37 -34.77
CA MET A 1 62.07 39.48 -34.22
C MET A 1 61.16 40.68 -33.95
N ARG A 2 61.23 41.22 -32.72
CA ARG A 2 60.91 42.59 -32.25
C ARG A 2 59.49 43.19 -32.48
N THR A 3 58.72 43.24 -31.39
CA THR A 3 58.02 44.40 -30.74
C THR A 3 57.75 45.67 -31.57
N LEU A 4 56.60 46.36 -31.48
CA LEU A 4 56.04 47.06 -30.30
C LEU A 4 54.56 47.54 -30.50
N LYS A 5 53.73 47.41 -29.44
CA LYS A 5 52.66 48.26 -28.83
C LYS A 5 51.75 49.14 -29.73
N THR A 6 50.44 49.34 -29.45
CA THR A 6 49.85 49.89 -28.20
C THR A 6 48.30 49.84 -28.18
N GLY A 7 47.68 49.55 -27.02
CA GLY A 7 46.43 50.12 -26.43
C GLY A 7 45.06 49.74 -27.02
N ILE A 8 43.93 49.57 -26.31
CA ILE A 8 43.47 49.87 -24.94
C ILE A 8 42.35 48.86 -24.55
N VAL A 9 42.22 48.58 -23.25
CA VAL A 9 41.28 47.67 -22.56
C VAL A 9 40.27 48.46 -21.72
N ILE A 10 39.00 48.03 -21.67
CA ILE A 10 38.02 48.19 -20.57
C ILE A 10 37.07 46.98 -20.69
N GLY A 11 36.67 46.18 -19.69
CA GLY A 11 36.77 46.23 -18.23
C GLY A 11 35.42 45.79 -17.62
N LEU A 12 35.37 44.57 -17.08
CA LEU A 12 34.25 43.91 -16.38
C LEU A 12 34.20 44.33 -14.88
N PHE A 13 33.04 44.37 -14.22
CA PHE A 13 32.93 44.30 -12.75
C PHE A 13 31.63 43.63 -12.26
N VAL A 14 31.77 42.90 -11.15
CA VAL A 14 30.74 42.17 -10.38
C VAL A 14 30.89 42.55 -8.88
N LEU A 15 29.78 42.46 -8.12
CA LEU A 15 29.59 42.16 -6.68
C LEU A 15 29.23 43.28 -5.65
N ALA A 16 27.99 43.14 -5.12
CA ALA A 16 27.56 43.00 -3.70
C ALA A 16 27.46 44.25 -2.76
N PRO A 17 27.03 44.13 -1.47
CA PRO A 17 25.65 44.06 -0.94
C PRO A 17 25.38 45.01 0.29
N GLY A 18 24.16 44.99 0.87
CA GLY A 18 23.88 45.45 2.25
C GLY A 18 22.47 46.04 2.45
N ALA A 19 21.87 46.21 3.62
CA ALA A 19 21.92 45.64 4.98
C ALA A 19 20.72 46.27 5.76
N CYS A 20 20.32 45.69 6.89
CA CYS A 20 19.13 45.99 7.71
C CYS A 20 19.07 47.40 8.39
N GLN A 21 17.85 47.93 8.65
CA GLN A 21 17.23 48.14 9.99
C GLN A 21 16.18 49.28 10.09
N ASP A 22 15.16 48.97 10.92
CA ASP A 22 14.37 49.77 11.87
C ASP A 22 13.26 50.79 11.45
N THR A 23 12.07 50.48 11.96
CA THR A 23 10.80 51.24 12.09
C THR A 23 10.85 52.29 13.22
N PRO A 24 9.95 53.32 13.28
CA PRO A 24 8.65 53.14 13.96
C PRO A 24 7.43 54.03 13.56
N SER A 25 6.26 53.49 13.89
CA SER A 25 5.02 54.09 14.47
C SER A 25 4.13 55.08 13.71
N ASN A 26 2.88 54.66 13.39
CA ASN A 26 1.59 55.10 14.01
C ASN A 26 0.40 54.67 13.10
N LEU A 27 -0.41 53.68 13.51
CA LEU A 27 -1.78 53.81 14.06
C LEU A 27 -2.82 54.44 13.12
N VAL A 28 -3.71 53.63 12.51
CA VAL A 28 -5.16 53.45 12.81
C VAL A 28 -5.83 52.62 11.67
N ASP A 29 -6.58 51.59 12.10
CA ASP A 29 -7.51 50.63 11.45
C ASP A 29 -8.60 51.21 10.49
N PRO A 30 -9.50 50.41 9.86
CA PRO A 30 -9.30 49.25 8.97
C PRO A 30 -10.27 49.25 7.75
N GLU A 31 -9.83 48.84 6.56
CA GLU A 31 -10.75 48.35 5.51
C GLU A 31 -10.01 47.30 4.68
N PHE A 32 -10.37 46.03 4.87
CA PHE A 32 -9.74 44.89 4.21
C PHE A 32 -10.57 44.51 2.98
N ASP A 33 -10.13 44.99 1.82
CA ASP A 33 -10.59 44.55 0.50
C ASP A 33 -9.67 43.42 0.02
N ALA A 34 -10.27 42.29 -0.32
CA ALA A 34 -9.58 41.09 -0.75
C ALA A 34 -9.66 40.98 -2.28
N THR A 35 -8.66 41.53 -2.97
CA THR A 35 -8.42 41.24 -4.38
C THR A 35 -6.92 41.00 -4.62
N GLU A 36 -6.65 40.06 -5.53
CA GLU A 36 -5.36 39.68 -6.13
C GLU A 36 -4.53 38.59 -5.42
N LEU A 37 -4.68 37.35 -5.89
CA LEU A 37 -3.63 36.33 -5.86
C LEU A 37 -3.08 36.12 -7.29
N PRO A 38 -1.76 35.91 -7.46
CA PRO A 38 -1.11 35.94 -8.76
C PRO A 38 -1.15 34.59 -9.47
N ALA A 39 -1.22 34.67 -10.81
CA ALA A 39 -1.02 33.59 -11.75
C ALA A 39 0.39 32.99 -11.63
N TYR A 40 0.47 31.65 -11.59
CA TYR A 40 1.68 30.91 -11.92
C TYR A 40 1.43 30.05 -13.15
N ALA A 41 2.33 30.20 -14.10
CA ALA A 41 2.31 29.65 -15.44
C ALA A 41 2.45 28.11 -15.46
N ALA A 42 1.69 27.51 -16.37
CA ALA A 42 1.86 26.14 -16.82
C ALA A 42 3.17 26.00 -17.63
N THR A 43 3.86 24.88 -17.43
CA THR A 43 4.87 24.37 -18.36
C THR A 43 4.38 23.03 -18.88
N ASP A 44 4.33 22.94 -20.21
CA ASP A 44 4.04 21.76 -21.01
C ASP A 44 4.91 20.56 -20.63
N VAL A 45 4.27 19.39 -20.51
CA VAL A 45 4.92 18.10 -20.71
C VAL A 45 4.01 17.27 -21.61
N ALA A 46 4.63 16.78 -22.68
CA ALA A 46 4.04 16.10 -23.82
C ALA A 46 3.41 14.75 -23.49
N GLU A 47 2.50 14.37 -24.39
CA GLU A 47 1.88 13.05 -24.57
C GLU A 47 2.89 11.90 -24.44
N GLN A 48 2.48 10.85 -23.73
CA GLN A 48 3.09 9.54 -23.84
C GLN A 48 1.98 8.50 -23.95
N GLU A 49 1.90 7.89 -25.14
CA GLU A 49 1.03 6.76 -25.48
C GLU A 49 1.30 5.52 -24.62
N GLU A 50 0.25 4.70 -24.53
CA GLU A 50 0.04 3.46 -23.79
C GLU A 50 1.18 2.42 -23.83
N SER A 51 1.35 1.70 -22.71
CA SER A 51 1.76 0.29 -22.76
C SER A 51 1.28 -0.46 -21.52
N GLY A 52 0.56 -1.57 -21.73
CA GLY A 52 -0.06 -2.38 -20.69
C GLY A 52 0.88 -2.90 -19.60
N GLU A 53 0.42 -2.79 -18.36
CA GLU A 53 1.16 -3.20 -17.17
C GLU A 53 1.01 -4.70 -16.90
N ALA A 54 2.09 -5.43 -17.17
CA ALA A 54 2.36 -6.72 -16.56
C ALA A 54 2.78 -6.50 -15.10
N ASN A 55 2.18 -7.27 -14.17
CA ASN A 55 2.55 -7.39 -12.75
C ASN A 55 3.98 -6.93 -12.43
N GLU A 56 4.15 -5.74 -11.84
CA GLU A 56 5.49 -5.24 -11.49
C GLU A 56 6.17 -6.19 -10.50
N PRO A 57 7.26 -6.88 -10.89
CA PRO A 57 8.03 -7.69 -9.96
C PRO A 57 8.78 -6.75 -9.02
N SER A 58 8.73 -7.07 -7.72
CA SER A 58 9.48 -6.40 -6.65
C SER A 58 10.88 -5.94 -7.11
N ALA A 59 11.17 -4.65 -6.98
CA ALA A 59 12.34 -3.94 -7.50
C ALA A 59 13.69 -4.35 -6.86
N HIS A 60 14.07 -5.61 -6.96
CA HIS A 60 15.43 -6.09 -6.71
C HIS A 60 16.20 -6.18 -8.03
N CYS A 61 17.50 -5.97 -7.97
CA CYS A 61 18.41 -5.93 -9.11
C CYS A 61 18.80 -7.33 -9.57
N VAL A 62 18.70 -8.31 -8.65
CA VAL A 62 18.76 -9.74 -8.96
C VAL A 62 17.64 -10.45 -8.22
N PHE A 63 16.86 -11.25 -8.95
CA PHE A 63 15.84 -12.12 -8.38
C PHE A 63 16.41 -13.53 -8.21
N PHE A 64 16.42 -14.06 -6.98
CA PHE A 64 16.89 -15.42 -6.71
C PHE A 64 15.76 -16.43 -6.53
N THR A 65 15.91 -17.61 -7.11
CA THR A 65 15.06 -18.78 -6.93
C THR A 65 15.87 -19.98 -6.44
N PHE A 66 15.19 -20.92 -5.78
CA PHE A 66 15.74 -22.23 -5.41
C PHE A 66 14.94 -23.33 -6.10
N THR A 67 15.65 -24.29 -6.68
CA THR A 67 15.06 -25.49 -7.28
C THR A 67 15.78 -26.73 -6.73
N ALA A 68 15.05 -27.74 -6.27
CA ALA A 68 15.66 -29.01 -5.88
C ALA A 68 15.89 -29.88 -7.14
N GLU A 69 17.15 -30.20 -7.45
CA GLU A 69 17.50 -30.97 -8.67
C GLU A 69 17.55 -32.48 -8.42
N SER A 70 18.02 -32.91 -7.24
CA SER A 70 18.20 -34.33 -6.91
C SER A 70 18.34 -34.57 -5.41
N GLY A 71 18.25 -35.84 -5.00
CA GLY A 71 18.51 -36.23 -3.61
C GLY A 71 17.30 -36.15 -2.68
N LEU A 72 16.10 -36.32 -3.23
CA LEU A 72 14.85 -36.12 -2.49
C LEU A 72 14.54 -37.20 -1.44
N SER A 73 15.36 -38.24 -1.28
CA SER A 73 15.12 -39.27 -0.26
C SER A 73 15.74 -38.89 1.10
N PRO A 74 15.14 -39.31 2.23
CA PRO A 74 15.77 -39.18 3.54
C PRO A 74 17.16 -39.79 3.55
N SER A 75 18.09 -39.21 4.30
CA SER A 75 19.47 -39.69 4.41
C SER A 75 20.28 -39.69 3.10
N ALA A 76 19.78 -39.05 2.04
CA ALA A 76 20.56 -38.71 0.86
C ALA A 76 20.89 -37.21 0.86
N PRO A 77 22.05 -36.80 0.34
CA PRO A 77 22.34 -35.39 0.13
C PRO A 77 21.35 -34.77 -0.87
N VAL A 78 20.79 -33.61 -0.54
CA VAL A 78 19.90 -32.85 -1.43
C VAL A 78 20.73 -31.82 -2.20
N THR A 79 20.62 -31.79 -3.53
CA THR A 79 21.25 -30.74 -4.33
C THR A 79 20.22 -29.69 -4.72
N LEU A 80 20.46 -28.45 -4.30
CA LEU A 80 19.68 -27.28 -4.70
C LEU A 80 20.42 -26.51 -5.79
N LEU A 81 19.71 -26.18 -6.86
CA LEU A 81 20.07 -25.16 -7.83
C LEU A 81 19.57 -23.82 -7.31
N ILE A 82 20.49 -22.86 -7.22
CA ILE A 82 20.22 -21.46 -6.93
C ILE A 82 20.38 -20.74 -8.25
N GLU A 83 19.35 -20.03 -8.67
CA GLU A 83 19.36 -19.23 -9.89
C GLU A 83 19.10 -17.77 -9.52
N GLY A 84 19.99 -16.87 -9.97
CA GLY A 84 19.84 -15.43 -9.85
C GLY A 84 19.66 -14.82 -11.23
N VAL A 85 18.54 -14.13 -11.47
CA VAL A 85 18.27 -13.41 -12.72
C VAL A 85 18.45 -11.93 -12.48
N ALA A 86 19.42 -11.31 -13.16
CA ALA A 86 19.63 -9.87 -13.06
C ALA A 86 18.50 -9.13 -13.77
N THR A 87 17.80 -8.23 -13.08
CA THR A 87 16.79 -7.33 -13.67
C THR A 87 17.42 -5.99 -14.09
N GLU A 88 18.59 -5.67 -13.52
CA GLU A 88 19.43 -4.52 -13.85
C GLU A 88 20.90 -4.95 -13.97
N PRO A 89 21.77 -4.15 -14.61
CA PRO A 89 23.20 -4.46 -14.66
C PRO A 89 23.81 -4.56 -13.25
N VAL A 90 24.58 -5.62 -13.01
CA VAL A 90 25.33 -5.88 -11.78
C VAL A 90 26.82 -5.80 -12.11
N THR A 91 27.60 -5.11 -11.29
CA THR A 91 29.06 -5.07 -11.41
C THR A 91 29.75 -6.14 -10.58
N SER A 92 29.21 -6.44 -9.40
CA SER A 92 29.73 -7.47 -8.48
C SER A 92 28.76 -7.75 -7.35
N GLY A 93 28.95 -8.85 -6.65
CA GLY A 93 28.27 -9.09 -5.38
C GLY A 93 28.82 -10.31 -4.64
N GLU A 94 28.27 -10.59 -3.47
CA GLU A 94 28.52 -11.82 -2.73
C GLU A 94 27.18 -12.50 -2.44
N VAL A 95 27.09 -13.80 -2.71
CA VAL A 95 25.95 -14.65 -2.33
C VAL A 95 26.42 -15.62 -1.27
N VAL A 96 25.72 -15.64 -0.14
CA VAL A 96 25.97 -16.50 1.00
C VAL A 96 24.74 -17.34 1.28
N VAL A 97 24.92 -18.64 1.40
CA VAL A 97 23.86 -19.59 1.77
C VAL A 97 24.18 -20.22 3.10
N THR A 98 23.15 -20.36 3.94
CA THR A 98 23.23 -20.90 5.29
C THR A 98 22.12 -21.92 5.53
N LEU A 99 22.31 -22.76 6.55
CA LEU A 99 21.35 -23.76 6.99
C LEU A 99 21.03 -23.54 8.48
N PRO A 100 20.19 -22.55 8.84
CA PRO A 100 19.96 -22.16 10.22
C PRO A 100 19.52 -23.33 11.11
N THR A 101 18.55 -24.12 10.66
CA THR A 101 18.04 -25.28 11.41
C THR A 101 19.13 -26.32 11.65
N LYS A 102 19.95 -26.62 10.64
CA LYS A 102 21.05 -27.59 10.78
C LYS A 102 22.11 -27.08 11.76
N ALA A 103 22.44 -25.80 11.71
CA ALA A 103 23.39 -25.21 12.63
C ALA A 103 22.90 -25.28 14.09
N ALA A 104 21.60 -25.02 14.32
CA ALA A 104 20.97 -25.19 15.62
C ALA A 104 21.05 -26.64 16.11
N MET A 105 20.84 -27.63 15.24
CA MET A 105 20.99 -29.05 15.57
C MET A 105 22.43 -29.41 15.93
N ASP A 106 23.39 -29.00 15.09
CA ASP A 106 24.81 -29.27 15.30
C ASP A 106 25.31 -28.66 16.62
N TYR A 107 24.77 -27.50 16.99
CA TYR A 107 25.10 -26.82 18.24
C TYR A 107 24.44 -27.47 19.46
N ALA A 108 23.13 -27.68 19.41
CA ALA A 108 22.37 -28.23 20.53
C ALA A 108 22.80 -29.68 20.85
N GLY A 109 23.23 -30.43 19.84
CA GLY A 109 23.56 -31.84 19.96
C GLY A 109 22.31 -32.73 19.97
N PRO A 110 22.51 -34.06 19.93
CA PRO A 110 21.40 -35.01 19.78
C PRO A 110 20.44 -34.97 20.98
N GLY A 111 19.14 -34.88 20.71
CA GLY A 111 18.08 -34.98 21.73
C GLY A 111 17.82 -33.72 22.55
N ASN A 112 18.53 -32.62 22.30
CA ASN A 112 18.27 -31.33 22.94
C ASN A 112 17.32 -30.46 22.10
N SER A 113 16.63 -29.52 22.76
CA SER A 113 15.84 -28.50 22.07
C SER A 113 16.72 -27.74 21.08
N LEU A 114 16.20 -27.54 19.86
CA LEU A 114 16.93 -26.80 18.84
C LEU A 114 17.15 -25.37 19.31
N TYR A 115 18.41 -25.03 19.49
CA TYR A 115 18.82 -23.70 19.85
C TYR A 115 20.18 -23.45 19.22
N PHE A 116 20.33 -22.25 18.68
CA PHE A 116 21.61 -21.70 18.29
C PHE A 116 21.85 -20.46 19.16
N PRO A 117 23.04 -20.28 19.76
CA PRO A 117 23.27 -19.13 20.60
C PRO A 117 23.20 -17.86 19.78
N ILE A 118 22.35 -16.95 20.25
CA ILE A 118 22.35 -15.56 19.85
C ILE A 118 23.80 -15.03 19.97
N GLY A 119 24.31 -14.42 18.91
CA GLY A 119 25.67 -13.86 18.85
C GLY A 119 26.73 -14.79 18.29
N ARG A 120 26.34 -16.00 17.85
CA ARG A 120 27.22 -16.84 17.02
C ARG A 120 26.90 -16.67 15.56
N THR A 121 27.94 -16.54 14.74
CA THR A 121 27.82 -16.59 13.28
C THR A 121 27.33 -17.98 12.86
N LEU A 122 26.22 -18.04 12.12
CA LEU A 122 25.80 -19.28 11.48
C LEU A 122 26.89 -19.81 10.53
N PRO A 123 27.12 -21.13 10.47
CA PRO A 123 28.00 -21.72 9.49
C PRO A 123 27.55 -21.39 8.06
N VAL A 124 28.46 -20.80 7.27
CA VAL A 124 28.25 -20.57 5.85
C VAL A 124 28.36 -21.90 5.13
N PHE A 125 27.31 -22.26 4.42
CA PHE A 125 27.22 -23.52 3.68
C PHE A 125 27.64 -23.36 2.22
N GLY A 126 27.37 -22.19 1.63
CA GLY A 126 27.85 -21.81 0.30
C GLY A 126 28.22 -20.33 0.27
N ARG A 127 29.29 -19.99 -0.46
CA ARG A 127 29.72 -18.61 -0.67
C ARG A 127 30.26 -18.45 -2.08
N TRP A 128 29.74 -17.47 -2.80
CA TRP A 128 30.16 -17.19 -4.16
C TRP A 128 30.23 -15.69 -4.40
N THR A 129 31.15 -15.29 -5.26
CA THR A 129 31.16 -13.95 -5.84
C THR A 129 30.22 -13.94 -7.04
N LEU A 130 29.28 -13.00 -7.08
CA LEU A 130 28.50 -12.72 -8.28
C LEU A 130 29.41 -12.02 -9.30
N PRO A 131 29.51 -12.55 -10.53
CA PRO A 131 30.22 -11.86 -11.59
C PRO A 131 29.44 -10.60 -12.00
N ALA A 132 30.06 -9.75 -12.82
CA ALA A 132 29.31 -8.73 -13.53
C ALA A 132 28.25 -9.41 -14.44
N MET A 133 27.04 -8.87 -14.44
CA MET A 133 25.89 -9.39 -15.18
C MET A 133 25.18 -8.23 -15.88
N ALA A 134 24.76 -8.41 -17.12
CA ALA A 134 23.82 -7.51 -17.77
C ALA A 134 22.39 -7.77 -17.28
N ALA A 135 21.47 -6.83 -17.52
CA ALA A 135 20.05 -7.10 -17.31
C ALA A 135 19.60 -8.27 -18.20
N GLY A 136 18.91 -9.23 -17.60
CA GLY A 136 18.48 -10.50 -18.21
C GLY A 136 19.48 -11.65 -18.06
N ASP A 137 20.73 -11.40 -17.64
CA ASP A 137 21.70 -12.47 -17.42
C ASP A 137 21.25 -13.38 -16.27
N VAL A 138 21.61 -14.66 -16.40
CA VAL A 138 21.29 -15.70 -15.42
C VAL A 138 22.57 -16.25 -14.81
N TRP A 139 22.64 -16.21 -13.48
CA TRP A 139 23.69 -16.82 -12.68
C TRP A 139 23.15 -18.07 -11.99
N GLN A 140 23.90 -19.16 -12.04
CA GLN A 140 23.49 -20.42 -11.43
C GLN A 140 24.60 -21.00 -10.56
N GLN A 141 24.23 -21.49 -9.39
CA GLN A 141 25.11 -22.28 -8.52
C GLN A 141 24.38 -23.49 -7.95
N ARG A 142 25.14 -24.54 -7.68
CA ARG A 142 24.63 -25.73 -7.01
C ARG A 142 25.19 -25.80 -5.60
N ILE A 143 24.33 -26.16 -4.67
CA ILE A 143 24.72 -26.44 -3.29
C ILE A 143 24.18 -27.81 -2.88
N THR A 144 25.05 -28.66 -2.36
CA THR A 144 24.69 -30.01 -1.91
C THR A 144 24.57 -30.00 -0.40
N ILE A 145 23.34 -29.94 0.09
CA ILE A 145 23.00 -30.09 1.51
C ILE A 145 23.29 -31.54 1.91
N PRO A 146 24.00 -31.80 3.01
CA PRO A 146 24.31 -33.16 3.43
C PRO A 146 23.03 -33.94 3.70
N ALA A 147 23.16 -35.27 3.73
CA ALA A 147 22.10 -36.15 4.19
C ALA A 147 21.57 -35.68 5.55
N MET A 148 20.28 -35.38 5.61
CA MET A 148 19.56 -35.03 6.83
C MET A 148 18.44 -36.05 7.10
N GLU A 149 18.01 -36.12 8.35
CA GLU A 149 16.85 -36.93 8.74
C GLU A 149 15.57 -36.37 8.12
N LYS A 150 14.47 -37.11 8.25
CA LYS A 150 13.15 -36.59 7.88
C LYS A 150 12.81 -35.42 8.79
N GLY A 151 12.34 -34.32 8.22
CA GLY A 151 12.20 -33.08 8.96
C GLY A 151 11.91 -31.88 8.08
N TYR A 152 11.87 -30.71 8.68
CA TYR A 152 11.53 -29.48 8.00
C TYR A 152 12.63 -28.45 8.26
N TYR A 153 13.43 -28.15 7.25
CA TYR A 153 14.72 -27.45 7.42
C TYR A 153 14.72 -26.13 6.66
N GLN A 154 15.29 -25.10 7.27
CA GLN A 154 15.43 -23.81 6.64
C GLN A 154 16.70 -23.72 5.79
N VAL A 155 16.57 -23.16 4.59
CA VAL A 155 17.68 -22.77 3.71
C VAL A 155 17.56 -21.27 3.45
N ALA A 156 18.58 -20.51 3.82
CA ALA A 156 18.57 -19.06 3.70
C ALA A 156 19.72 -18.58 2.81
N LEU A 157 19.43 -17.63 1.94
CA LEU A 157 20.34 -16.92 1.06
C LEU A 157 20.34 -15.43 1.41
N ALA A 158 21.53 -14.87 1.57
CA ALA A 158 21.76 -13.44 1.62
C ALA A 158 22.69 -13.06 0.46
N ALA A 159 22.38 -11.99 -0.24
CA ALA A 159 23.21 -11.44 -1.29
C ALA A 159 23.44 -9.94 -1.09
N ASP A 160 24.68 -9.50 -1.21
CA ASP A 160 25.06 -8.08 -1.29
C ASP A 160 25.48 -7.81 -2.73
N ILE A 161 24.74 -6.95 -3.43
CA ILE A 161 24.84 -6.73 -4.88
C ILE A 161 25.17 -5.26 -5.13
N GLN A 162 26.12 -5.05 -6.03
CA GLN A 162 26.54 -3.74 -6.49
C GLN A 162 26.33 -3.64 -8.00
N GLY A 163 25.84 -2.50 -8.46
CA GLY A 163 25.66 -2.19 -9.87
C GLY A 163 26.07 -0.76 -10.21
N PRO A 164 26.11 -0.42 -11.51
CA PRO A 164 26.33 0.95 -11.95
C PRO A 164 25.16 1.84 -11.52
N PRO A 165 25.30 3.19 -11.63
CA PRO A 165 24.16 4.09 -11.52
C PRO A 165 23.02 3.67 -12.45
N SER A 166 21.78 3.74 -11.96
CA SER A 166 20.58 3.49 -12.75
C SER A 166 19.51 4.55 -12.45
N ASP A 167 18.37 4.48 -13.14
CA ASP A 167 17.24 5.37 -12.89
C ASP A 167 16.68 5.24 -11.46
N ARG A 168 17.06 4.16 -10.75
CA ARG A 168 16.73 3.94 -9.33
C ARG A 168 17.70 4.62 -8.37
N GLY A 169 18.87 5.10 -8.83
CA GLY A 169 19.79 5.86 -8.01
C GLY A 169 21.24 5.90 -8.51
N PRO A 170 22.05 6.85 -8.00
CA PRO A 170 23.43 7.08 -8.43
C PRO A 170 24.42 5.97 -8.03
N PHE A 171 24.03 5.07 -7.13
CA PHE A 171 24.76 3.86 -6.78
C PHE A 171 23.73 2.77 -6.52
N LEU A 172 23.80 1.68 -7.28
CA LEU A 172 22.95 0.53 -7.04
C LEU A 172 23.66 -0.37 -6.03
N ILE A 173 23.20 -0.33 -4.78
CA ILE A 173 23.58 -1.27 -3.72
C ILE A 173 22.29 -1.93 -3.28
N ASP A 174 22.15 -3.22 -3.54
CA ASP A 174 20.96 -4.01 -3.24
C ASP A 174 21.32 -5.18 -2.33
N GLU A 175 20.55 -5.35 -1.26
CA GLU A 175 20.72 -6.44 -0.31
C GLU A 175 19.51 -7.36 -0.44
N VAL A 176 19.74 -8.55 -0.98
CA VAL A 176 18.66 -9.52 -1.21
C VAL A 176 18.74 -10.60 -0.15
N TYR A 177 17.65 -10.75 0.61
CA TYR A 177 17.44 -11.90 1.47
C TYR A 177 16.33 -12.78 0.90
N ARG A 178 16.61 -14.08 0.80
CA ARG A 178 15.65 -15.09 0.36
C ARG A 178 15.76 -16.30 1.27
N GLN A 179 14.61 -16.91 1.56
CA GLN A 179 14.56 -18.16 2.28
C GLN A 179 13.62 -19.13 1.59
N VAL A 180 13.95 -20.40 1.66
CA VAL A 180 13.04 -21.49 1.35
C VAL A 180 13.11 -22.50 2.48
N TRP A 181 12.01 -23.21 2.66
CA TRP A 181 11.96 -24.31 3.58
C TRP A 181 11.92 -25.62 2.82
N MET A 182 12.68 -26.59 3.33
CA MET A 182 12.85 -27.90 2.73
C MET A 182 12.26 -28.95 3.66
N PHE A 183 11.10 -29.50 3.28
CA PHE A 183 10.49 -30.62 3.96
C PHE A 183 11.02 -31.93 3.41
N ILE A 184 11.79 -32.69 4.19
CA ILE A 184 12.30 -34.02 3.86
C ILE A 184 11.37 -35.07 4.47
N SER A 185 10.76 -35.89 3.63
CA SER A 185 9.81 -36.96 3.99
C SER A 185 10.21 -38.29 3.37
N ASP A 186 9.49 -39.38 3.68
CA ASP A 186 9.70 -40.69 3.06
C ASP A 186 9.63 -40.69 1.53
N VAL A 187 8.80 -39.81 0.97
CA VAL A 187 8.52 -39.78 -0.48
C VAL A 187 9.40 -38.82 -1.25
N GLY A 188 10.08 -37.91 -0.55
CA GLY A 188 10.68 -36.76 -1.23
C GLY A 188 11.09 -35.64 -0.30
N ALA A 189 11.93 -34.75 -0.81
CA ALA A 189 12.11 -33.41 -0.29
C ALA A 189 11.26 -32.45 -1.13
N THR A 190 10.53 -31.56 -0.47
CA THR A 190 9.72 -30.52 -1.12
C THR A 190 10.19 -29.16 -0.64
N LEU A 191 10.33 -28.21 -1.56
CA LEU A 191 10.61 -26.82 -1.22
C LEU A 191 9.31 -26.03 -1.11
N THR A 192 9.19 -25.23 -0.07
CA THR A 192 8.11 -24.29 0.15
C THR A 192 8.68 -22.90 0.47
N PRO A 193 7.96 -21.82 0.18
CA PRO A 193 8.40 -20.48 0.56
C PRO A 193 8.32 -20.23 2.07
N PHE A 194 7.46 -20.94 2.79
CA PHE A 194 7.20 -20.75 4.22
C PHE A 194 7.16 -22.08 4.97
N PHE A 195 7.28 -22.01 6.31
CA PHE A 195 7.09 -23.15 7.17
C PHE A 195 5.63 -23.62 7.14
N ASP A 196 5.41 -24.82 6.62
CA ASP A 196 4.09 -25.47 6.57
C ASP A 196 4.02 -26.55 7.64
N GLY A 197 3.35 -26.25 8.75
CA GLY A 197 3.14 -27.22 9.82
C GLY A 197 2.17 -28.35 9.45
N SER A 198 1.36 -28.18 8.40
CA SER A 198 0.30 -29.13 8.04
C SER A 198 0.82 -30.40 7.36
N VAL A 199 2.04 -30.39 6.83
CA VAL A 199 2.64 -31.56 6.17
C VAL A 199 3.26 -32.58 7.15
N PHE A 200 3.26 -32.26 8.45
CA PHE A 200 3.74 -33.20 9.47
C PHE A 200 2.75 -34.35 9.64
N PRO A 201 3.22 -35.60 9.78
CA PRO A 201 2.34 -36.75 9.97
C PRO A 201 1.58 -36.66 11.29
N ASP A 202 0.40 -37.26 11.35
CA ASP A 202 -0.41 -37.31 12.56
C ASP A 202 0.40 -37.83 13.76
N GLY A 203 0.33 -37.09 14.86
CA GLY A 203 1.09 -37.39 16.07
C GLY A 203 2.55 -36.92 16.04
N ALA A 204 3.00 -36.19 15.02
CA ALA A 204 4.27 -35.47 15.04
C ALA A 204 4.11 -33.99 15.38
N ARG A 205 5.13 -33.38 16.00
CA ARG A 205 5.14 -31.96 16.36
C ARG A 205 5.52 -31.12 15.13
N PRO A 206 4.74 -30.09 14.76
CA PRO A 206 5.03 -29.22 13.63
C PRO A 206 6.10 -28.17 14.01
N VAL A 207 7.35 -28.62 14.16
CA VAL A 207 8.50 -27.78 14.50
C VAL A 207 9.63 -27.95 13.49
N ALA A 208 10.47 -26.92 13.32
CA ALA A 208 11.65 -27.02 12.46
C ALA A 208 12.60 -28.13 12.95
N GLY A 209 13.34 -28.72 12.02
CA GLY A 209 14.29 -29.82 12.26
C GLY A 209 13.68 -31.21 12.05
N PRO A 210 14.32 -32.27 12.59
CA PRO A 210 13.84 -33.64 12.42
C PRO A 210 12.41 -33.83 12.97
N ILE A 211 11.62 -34.69 12.33
CA ILE A 211 10.26 -35.02 12.78
C ILE A 211 10.33 -35.69 14.16
N GLN A 212 9.61 -35.11 15.13
CA GLN A 212 9.52 -35.63 16.50
C GLN A 212 8.10 -36.10 16.80
N ALA A 213 7.94 -37.27 17.39
CA ALA A 213 6.64 -37.74 17.89
C ALA A 213 6.17 -36.90 19.09
N HIS A 214 4.86 -36.66 19.19
CA HIS A 214 4.22 -36.08 20.37
C HIS A 214 4.48 -36.97 21.59
N GLY A 215 5.09 -36.41 22.65
CA GLY A 215 5.12 -37.01 24.00
C GLY A 215 6.42 -37.70 24.47
N ILE A 216 7.54 -37.64 23.73
CA ILE A 216 8.79 -38.33 24.14
C ILE A 216 9.90 -37.38 24.64
N GLY A 217 9.76 -36.06 24.53
CA GLY A 217 10.73 -35.07 25.06
C GLY A 217 10.05 -34.10 26.01
N GLY A 218 10.57 -33.99 27.25
CA GLY A 218 10.05 -33.05 28.24
C GLY A 218 10.03 -31.63 27.70
N ASP A 219 8.90 -30.94 27.84
CA ASP A 219 8.64 -29.53 27.51
C ASP A 219 9.77 -28.83 26.74
N ALA A 220 10.03 -29.28 25.50
CA ALA A 220 10.76 -28.45 24.56
C ALA A 220 9.78 -27.31 24.29
N GLY A 221 10.04 -26.20 24.99
CA GLY A 221 9.23 -25.00 24.98
C GLY A 221 8.86 -24.61 23.56
N ASP A 222 7.82 -23.80 23.45
CA ASP A 222 7.60 -22.98 22.26
C ASP A 222 8.97 -22.63 21.69
N VAL A 223 9.19 -22.95 20.41
CA VAL A 223 10.29 -22.34 19.69
C VAL A 223 9.93 -20.87 19.72
N ALA A 224 10.37 -20.18 20.79
CA ALA A 224 10.40 -18.75 20.88
C ALA A 224 11.10 -18.38 19.60
N SER A 225 10.32 -17.84 18.66
CA SER A 225 10.74 -17.32 17.36
C SER A 225 12.26 -17.18 17.36
N THR A 226 12.98 -18.19 16.91
CA THR A 226 14.43 -18.13 16.91
C THR A 226 14.74 -17.09 15.84
N GLY A 227 14.81 -15.83 16.26
CA GLY A 227 15.46 -14.76 15.52
C GLY A 227 16.78 -15.35 15.06
N MET A 228 16.93 -15.40 13.74
CA MET A 228 17.94 -16.25 13.14
C MET A 228 19.30 -15.57 13.17
N ALA A 229 20.22 -16.15 13.93
CA ALA A 229 21.69 -16.08 13.97
C ALA A 229 22.49 -15.69 12.72
N GLY A 230 22.09 -14.76 11.84
CA GLY A 230 22.63 -14.67 10.48
C GLY A 230 24.15 -14.80 10.38
N ALA A 231 24.57 -15.63 9.42
CA ALA A 231 25.97 -15.89 9.13
C ALA A 231 26.65 -14.65 8.58
N ALA A 232 27.23 -13.84 9.46
CA ALA A 232 28.31 -12.94 9.06
C ALA A 232 29.32 -12.79 10.20
N ALA A 233 30.59 -12.83 9.81
CA ALA A 233 31.73 -12.44 10.63
C ALA A 233 31.40 -11.16 11.40
N SER A 234 31.27 -11.22 12.73
CA SER A 234 30.90 -10.08 13.59
C SER A 234 30.10 -9.02 12.82
N SER A 235 28.93 -9.43 12.30
CA SER A 235 28.18 -8.57 11.39
C SER A 235 28.07 -7.21 12.04
N SER A 236 28.59 -6.17 11.39
CA SER A 236 28.46 -4.78 11.84
C SER A 236 27.01 -4.32 11.82
N SER A 237 26.08 -5.24 11.55
CA SER A 237 24.68 -5.01 11.23
C SER A 237 23.75 -5.94 12.00
N LEU A 238 22.56 -5.42 12.22
CA LEU A 238 21.41 -6.08 12.83
C LEU A 238 20.23 -5.87 11.89
N TYR A 239 19.37 -6.86 11.71
CA TYR A 239 18.20 -6.76 10.86
C TYR A 239 16.92 -6.84 11.68
N THR A 240 15.90 -6.11 11.28
CA THR A 240 14.55 -6.21 11.85
C THR A 240 13.54 -6.45 10.76
N GLU A 241 12.73 -7.49 10.87
CA GLU A 241 11.60 -7.76 10.00
C GLU A 241 10.33 -7.18 10.64
N VAL A 242 9.77 -6.14 10.04
CA VAL A 242 8.58 -5.46 10.57
C VAL A 242 7.34 -6.03 9.90
N VAL A 243 6.51 -6.72 10.67
CA VAL A 243 5.35 -7.46 10.15
C VAL A 243 4.09 -7.21 10.97
N TYR A 244 2.93 -7.39 10.37
CA TYR A 244 1.66 -7.57 11.08
C TYR A 244 1.11 -8.97 10.78
N SER A 245 0.14 -9.43 11.58
CA SER A 245 -0.43 -10.78 11.45
C SER A 245 -1.88 -10.73 10.96
N ASP A 246 -2.15 -11.44 9.86
CA ASP A 246 -3.49 -11.78 9.37
C ASP A 246 -3.54 -13.29 9.06
N SER A 247 -3.33 -14.12 10.10
CA SER A 247 -3.04 -15.57 10.02
C SER A 247 -1.70 -15.95 9.38
N ILE A 248 -1.11 -15.07 8.57
CA ILE A 248 0.26 -15.13 8.04
C ILE A 248 0.96 -13.78 8.35
N PHE A 249 2.27 -13.80 8.57
CA PHE A 249 3.06 -12.57 8.75
C PHE A 249 3.23 -11.84 7.41
N GLN A 250 2.81 -10.57 7.36
CA GLN A 250 2.92 -9.72 6.19
C GLN A 250 3.81 -8.51 6.50
N PRO A 251 4.72 -8.10 5.59
CA PRO A 251 5.55 -6.91 5.76
C PRO A 251 4.75 -5.63 5.97
N ALA A 252 5.12 -4.83 6.98
CA ALA A 252 4.53 -3.52 7.23
C ALA A 252 5.19 -2.43 6.34
N VAL A 253 5.11 -2.60 5.02
CA VAL A 253 5.75 -1.74 4.01
C VAL A 253 5.42 -0.26 4.18
N GLY A 254 6.41 0.61 4.04
CA GLY A 254 6.26 2.06 4.13
C GLY A 254 6.11 2.61 5.56
N ALA A 255 5.89 1.75 6.56
CA ALA A 255 5.94 2.13 7.96
C ALA A 255 7.31 2.73 8.34
N LYS A 256 7.35 3.51 9.42
CA LYS A 256 8.57 4.05 10.00
C LYS A 256 8.96 3.21 11.20
N ILE A 257 10.15 2.63 11.18
CA ILE A 257 10.76 2.00 12.35
C ILE A 257 11.87 2.89 12.89
N THR A 258 11.84 3.12 14.20
CA THR A 258 12.83 3.90 14.94
C THR A 258 13.62 2.96 15.83
N GLY A 259 14.94 3.10 15.80
CA GLY A 259 15.88 2.39 16.66
C GLY A 259 16.77 3.40 17.37
N SER A 260 16.83 3.31 18.70
CA SER A 260 17.67 4.14 19.55
C SER A 260 18.70 3.29 20.28
N PHE A 261 19.95 3.74 20.30
CA PHE A 261 21.03 3.06 21.02
C PHE A 261 21.01 3.51 22.47
N TYR A 262 21.01 2.55 23.38
CA TYR A 262 21.03 2.76 24.83
C TYR A 262 22.24 2.10 25.44
N ARG A 263 22.82 2.75 26.44
CA ARG A 263 23.90 2.16 27.22
C ARG A 263 23.34 1.24 28.29
N ARG A 264 23.83 0.01 28.38
CA ARG A 264 23.33 -1.00 29.34
C ARG A 264 23.50 -0.62 30.81
N SER A 265 24.49 0.19 31.13
CA SER A 265 24.82 0.51 32.53
C SER A 265 23.84 1.47 33.20
N ASP A 266 23.19 2.34 32.41
CA ASP A 266 22.41 3.46 32.93
C ASP A 266 21.20 3.83 32.05
N ASP A 267 20.89 3.01 31.03
CA ASP A 267 19.82 3.21 30.05
C ASP A 267 19.83 4.60 29.40
N ARG A 268 20.99 5.26 29.33
CA ARG A 268 21.10 6.55 28.66
C ARG A 268 21.11 6.36 27.16
N LYS A 269 20.15 7.02 26.48
CA LYS A 269 20.07 7.09 25.02
C LYS A 269 21.27 7.83 24.44
N ARG A 270 21.92 7.24 23.44
CA ARG A 270 23.13 7.74 22.76
C ARG A 270 22.85 8.33 21.39
N GLY A 271 21.87 7.76 20.68
CA GLY A 271 21.48 8.18 19.35
C GLY A 271 20.17 7.53 18.94
N THR A 272 19.55 8.07 17.90
CA THR A 272 18.30 7.57 17.33
C THR A 272 18.41 7.60 15.81
N THR A 273 17.89 6.58 15.15
CA THR A 273 17.78 6.50 13.69
C THR A 273 16.38 6.02 13.35
N THR A 274 15.78 6.60 12.32
CA THR A 274 14.47 6.20 11.81
C THR A 274 14.62 5.79 10.35
N LYS A 275 14.01 4.67 9.98
CA LYS A 275 14.05 4.08 8.65
C LYS A 275 12.64 3.80 8.15
N THR A 276 12.46 3.78 6.83
CA THR A 276 11.24 3.28 6.20
C THR A 276 11.35 1.78 6.02
N VAL A 277 10.30 1.03 6.32
CA VAL A 277 10.22 -0.40 6.06
C VAL A 277 10.11 -0.62 4.54
N PRO A 278 11.05 -1.34 3.89
CA PRO A 278 10.98 -1.62 2.46
C PRO A 278 9.99 -2.73 2.14
N ASN A 279 9.79 -3.03 0.85
CA ASN A 279 8.89 -4.09 0.38
C ASN A 279 9.26 -5.48 0.92
N SER A 280 10.54 -5.72 1.24
CA SER A 280 11.00 -6.97 1.87
C SER A 280 10.59 -7.11 3.34
N GLY A 281 10.12 -6.04 3.98
CA GLY A 281 9.85 -5.99 5.43
C GLY A 281 11.12 -5.88 6.29
N ILE A 282 12.31 -6.05 5.73
CA ILE A 282 13.56 -6.15 6.47
C ILE A 282 14.30 -4.81 6.48
N VAL A 283 14.63 -4.33 7.67
CA VAL A 283 15.36 -3.07 7.91
C VAL A 283 16.70 -3.36 8.57
N ARG A 284 17.78 -2.87 7.96
CA ARG A 284 19.14 -2.98 8.49
C ARG A 284 19.48 -1.86 9.48
N TRP A 285 20.19 -2.19 10.54
CA TRP A 285 20.71 -1.30 11.59
C TRP A 285 22.20 -1.52 11.79
N THR A 286 22.89 -0.52 12.35
CA THR A 286 24.23 -0.76 12.90
C THR A 286 24.12 -1.65 14.14
N CYS A 287 24.98 -2.65 14.25
CA CYS A 287 25.04 -3.52 15.42
C CYS A 287 25.39 -2.71 16.69
N PRO A 288 24.61 -2.79 17.80
CA PRO A 288 24.99 -2.17 19.06
C PRO A 288 26.27 -2.81 19.62
N THR A 289 27.10 -2.06 20.36
CA THR A 289 28.27 -2.65 21.04
C THR A 289 27.86 -3.54 22.21
N SER A 290 28.78 -4.36 22.76
CA SER A 290 28.51 -5.18 23.94
C SER A 290 28.07 -4.40 25.19
N SER A 291 28.39 -3.09 25.24
CA SER A 291 27.94 -2.18 26.30
C SER A 291 26.62 -1.48 26.02
N GLU A 292 25.98 -1.80 24.89
CA GLU A 292 24.78 -1.15 24.37
C GLU A 292 23.68 -2.16 24.06
N TYR A 293 22.49 -1.63 23.81
CA TYR A 293 21.40 -2.30 23.12
C TYR A 293 20.70 -1.29 22.19
N LEU A 294 20.04 -1.80 21.17
CA LEU A 294 19.16 -1.04 20.31
C LEU A 294 17.72 -1.30 20.75
N GLY A 295 16.89 -0.28 20.84
CA GLY A 295 15.47 -0.45 21.07
C GLY A 295 14.68 0.74 20.57
N GLY A 296 13.41 0.53 20.30
CA GLY A 296 12.57 1.60 19.79
C GLY A 296 11.18 1.12 19.44
N ASP A 297 10.56 1.79 18.50
CA ASP A 297 9.17 1.56 18.11
C ASP A 297 9.02 1.65 16.60
N ALA A 298 7.95 1.05 16.10
CA ALA A 298 7.47 1.16 14.74
C ALA A 298 6.15 1.91 14.77
N ALA A 299 5.97 2.78 13.79
CA ALA A 299 4.82 3.62 13.63
C ALA A 299 4.49 3.78 12.16
N VAL A 300 3.22 3.96 11.81
CA VAL A 300 2.88 4.48 10.49
C VAL A 300 3.45 5.90 10.35
N PRO A 301 3.82 6.38 9.14
CA PRO A 301 4.37 7.71 8.95
C PRO A 301 3.54 8.77 9.66
N ALA A 302 4.19 9.53 10.55
CA ALA A 302 3.53 10.55 11.35
C ALA A 302 3.06 11.69 10.44
N THR A 303 1.85 11.56 9.94
CA THR A 303 1.14 12.65 9.26
C THR A 303 0.22 13.34 10.26
N SER A 304 -0.26 14.55 9.92
CA SER A 304 -1.35 15.22 10.65
C SER A 304 -2.69 14.46 10.59
N GLN A 305 -2.69 13.32 9.90
CA GLN A 305 -3.84 12.55 9.45
C GLN A 305 -3.98 11.20 10.16
N VAL A 306 -3.07 10.87 11.06
CA VAL A 306 -3.25 9.74 11.98
C VAL A 306 -3.51 10.34 13.36
N GLU A 307 -4.63 10.02 14.00
CA GLU A 307 -4.90 10.49 15.36
C GLU A 307 -3.78 10.02 16.30
N ALA A 308 -3.40 10.84 17.29
CA ALA A 308 -2.15 10.65 18.03
C ALA A 308 -2.03 9.29 18.76
N GLY A 309 -3.16 8.64 19.07
CA GLY A 309 -3.22 7.30 19.66
C GLY A 309 -2.99 6.15 18.68
N GLU A 310 -3.21 6.39 17.38
CA GLU A 310 -3.27 5.35 16.33
C GLU A 310 -1.98 5.29 15.49
N LYS A 311 -0.89 5.91 15.96
CA LYS A 311 0.35 5.98 15.16
C LYS A 311 1.25 4.78 15.36
N LYS A 312 1.20 4.17 16.53
CA LYS A 312 2.19 3.17 16.94
C LYS A 312 1.75 1.79 16.49
N LEU A 313 2.54 1.21 15.60
CA LEU A 313 2.42 -0.20 15.23
C LEU A 313 2.80 -1.07 16.42
N ASN A 314 3.80 -0.70 17.20
CA ASN A 314 4.14 -1.43 18.41
C ASN A 314 4.51 -0.48 19.55
N LEU A 315 4.51 -1.03 20.77
CA LEU A 315 4.92 -0.28 21.94
C LEU A 315 6.44 -0.17 22.03
N TRP A 316 7.14 -1.26 21.75
CA TRP A 316 8.59 -1.37 21.90
C TRP A 316 9.15 -2.61 21.20
N TRP A 317 10.37 -2.53 20.67
CA TRP A 317 11.21 -3.66 20.26
C TRP A 317 12.63 -3.48 20.82
N TYR A 318 13.37 -4.57 20.95
CA TYR A 318 14.70 -4.59 21.58
C TYR A 318 15.63 -5.56 20.87
N ALA A 319 16.90 -5.18 20.76
CA ALA A 319 17.99 -5.97 20.23
C ALA A 319 19.29 -5.70 21.01
N SER A 320 20.01 -6.75 21.35
CA SER A 320 21.32 -6.71 21.98
C SER A 320 22.46 -6.84 20.97
N HIS A 321 23.70 -6.67 21.44
CA HIS A 321 24.88 -7.02 20.65
C HIS A 321 24.90 -8.49 20.24
N ALA A 322 24.27 -9.37 21.03
CA ALA A 322 24.19 -10.77 20.69
C ALA A 322 23.31 -10.95 19.44
N ASP A 323 22.28 -10.14 19.23
CA ASP A 323 21.37 -10.30 18.08
C ASP A 323 21.98 -9.78 16.76
N CYS A 324 23.28 -9.45 16.73
CA CYS A 324 23.92 -8.94 15.52
C CYS A 324 24.20 -10.05 14.52
N GLY A 325 23.82 -9.80 13.27
CA GLY A 325 23.67 -10.84 12.26
C GLY A 325 22.25 -11.38 12.19
N ASP A 326 21.44 -11.24 13.26
CA ASP A 326 20.07 -11.72 13.26
C ASP A 326 19.06 -10.85 12.53
N THR A 327 17.95 -11.48 12.14
CA THR A 327 16.68 -10.80 11.85
C THR A 327 15.74 -10.96 13.04
N ILE A 328 15.42 -9.83 13.67
CA ILE A 328 14.45 -9.76 14.77
C ILE A 328 13.09 -9.36 14.22
N THR A 329 12.06 -10.15 14.53
CA THR A 329 10.69 -9.81 14.14
C THR A 329 10.12 -8.72 15.05
N VAL A 330 9.60 -7.66 14.44
CA VAL A 330 8.92 -6.53 15.09
C VAL A 330 7.44 -6.59 14.71
N PHE A 331 6.60 -7.03 15.64
CA PHE A 331 5.17 -7.15 15.42
C PHE A 331 4.47 -5.80 15.49
N GLY A 332 3.79 -5.44 14.41
CA GLY A 332 2.92 -4.28 14.28
C GLY A 332 1.45 -4.63 14.49
N SER A 333 0.70 -3.66 15.01
CA SER A 333 -0.73 -3.74 15.25
C SER A 333 -1.48 -3.62 13.93
N ARG A 334 -2.30 -4.63 13.62
CA ARG A 334 -3.04 -4.73 12.37
C ARG A 334 -4.04 -3.58 12.22
N ASP A 335 -4.74 -3.24 13.31
CA ASP A 335 -5.70 -2.14 13.42
C ASP A 335 -5.05 -0.75 13.22
N VAL A 336 -3.72 -0.65 13.27
CA VAL A 336 -3.00 0.58 12.91
C VAL A 336 -2.49 0.53 11.49
N TYR A 337 -1.89 -0.60 11.09
CA TYR A 337 -1.25 -0.71 9.78
C TYR A 337 -2.27 -0.71 8.62
N LEU A 338 -3.28 -1.57 8.69
CA LEU A 338 -4.15 -1.82 7.55
C LEU A 338 -5.02 -0.62 7.18
N PRO A 339 -5.64 0.12 8.12
CA PRO A 339 -6.36 1.34 7.75
C PRO A 339 -5.47 2.36 7.04
N TRP A 340 -4.23 2.53 7.53
CA TRP A 340 -3.27 3.44 6.90
C TRP A 340 -2.89 2.97 5.49
N TYR A 341 -2.54 1.70 5.34
CA TYR A 341 -2.11 1.12 4.06
C TYR A 341 -3.26 1.14 3.05
N ASN A 342 -4.42 0.60 3.43
CA ASN A 342 -5.60 0.52 2.58
C ASN A 342 -6.09 1.91 2.15
N LEU A 343 -6.10 2.90 3.04
CA LEU A 343 -6.46 4.27 2.67
C LEU A 343 -5.43 4.91 1.72
N ASP A 344 -4.13 4.71 1.94
CA ASP A 344 -3.09 5.28 1.06
C ASP A 344 -3.19 4.67 -0.35
N GLN A 345 -3.42 3.35 -0.44
CA GLN A 345 -3.63 2.65 -1.71
C GLN A 345 -4.93 3.06 -2.40
N ALA A 346 -6.07 2.95 -1.72
CA ALA A 346 -7.37 3.25 -2.31
C ALA A 346 -7.49 4.72 -2.72
N ALA A 347 -7.05 5.66 -1.86
CA ALA A 347 -7.11 7.09 -2.17
C ALA A 347 -6.29 7.43 -3.42
N SER A 348 -5.08 6.89 -3.57
CA SER A 348 -4.24 7.19 -4.73
C SER A 348 -4.88 6.72 -6.04
N ILE A 349 -5.56 5.57 -6.02
CA ILE A 349 -6.23 5.06 -7.22
C ILE A 349 -7.49 5.88 -7.52
N ILE A 350 -8.34 6.10 -6.52
CA ILE A 350 -9.57 6.88 -6.67
C ILE A 350 -9.29 8.30 -7.16
N GLU A 351 -8.31 9.01 -6.58
CA GLU A 351 -7.99 10.38 -7.00
C GLU A 351 -7.45 10.43 -8.44
N ARG A 352 -6.66 9.44 -8.85
CA ARG A 352 -6.13 9.32 -10.21
C ARG A 352 -7.26 9.04 -11.19
N GLU A 353 -8.12 8.08 -10.87
CA GLU A 353 -9.24 7.67 -11.70
C GLU A 353 -10.24 8.82 -11.85
N PHE A 354 -10.70 9.40 -10.73
CA PHE A 354 -11.71 10.46 -10.74
C PHE A 354 -11.16 11.82 -11.18
N GLY A 355 -9.83 11.98 -11.28
CA GLY A 355 -9.19 13.25 -11.66
C GLY A 355 -9.40 14.37 -10.64
N HIS A 356 -9.67 14.02 -9.39
CA HIS A 356 -9.99 14.96 -8.33
C HIS A 356 -9.20 14.63 -7.07
N HIS A 357 -8.47 15.62 -6.57
CA HIS A 357 -7.66 15.47 -5.36
C HIS A 357 -8.38 16.04 -4.13
N ARG A 358 -8.53 15.19 -3.12
CA ARG A 358 -8.92 15.56 -1.75
C ARG A 358 -7.68 15.83 -0.88
N GLY A 359 -6.64 15.03 -1.12
CA GLY A 359 -5.54 14.81 -0.20
C GLY A 359 -5.93 13.91 0.97
N ARG A 360 -4.95 13.66 1.85
CA ARG A 360 -5.06 12.72 2.98
C ARG A 360 -6.18 13.09 3.98
N ILE A 361 -6.80 12.07 4.57
CA ILE A 361 -7.89 12.18 5.57
C ILE A 361 -7.47 11.65 6.93
N LYS A 362 -7.98 12.24 8.02
CA LYS A 362 -7.82 11.68 9.36
C LYS A 362 -8.54 10.36 9.49
N TRP A 363 -7.96 9.39 10.17
CA TRP A 363 -8.67 8.16 10.50
C TRP A 363 -8.36 7.68 11.92
N LYS A 364 -9.25 6.81 12.42
CA LYS A 364 -9.06 6.06 13.67
C LYS A 364 -9.79 4.72 13.61
N VAL A 365 -9.41 3.80 14.48
CA VAL A 365 -10.18 2.58 14.75
C VAL A 365 -10.97 2.75 16.04
N ASP A 366 -12.24 2.40 16.02
CA ASP A 366 -13.12 2.38 17.19
C ASP A 366 -13.59 0.94 17.40
N HIS A 367 -12.89 0.23 18.28
CA HIS A 367 -13.17 -1.17 18.60
C HIS A 367 -14.54 -1.39 19.27
N THR A 368 -15.27 -0.33 19.60
CA THR A 368 -16.65 -0.41 20.12
C THR A 368 -17.72 -0.34 19.03
N LYS A 369 -17.32 -0.08 17.78
CA LYS A 369 -18.21 0.00 16.63
C LYS A 369 -18.05 -1.19 15.70
N ILE A 370 -19.15 -1.47 15.01
CA ILE A 370 -19.21 -2.35 13.84
C ILE A 370 -19.39 -1.44 12.63
N GLY A 371 -18.73 -1.77 11.52
CA GLY A 371 -18.79 -0.95 10.31
C GLY A 371 -17.80 0.22 10.30
N ALA A 372 -17.57 0.81 9.14
CA ALA A 372 -16.87 2.08 9.00
C ALA A 372 -17.85 3.27 8.87
N SER A 373 -17.33 4.50 9.01
CA SER A 373 -18.06 5.72 8.68
C SER A 373 -17.14 6.92 8.49
N TYR A 374 -17.43 7.74 7.48
CA TYR A 374 -16.90 9.07 7.31
C TYR A 374 -17.74 10.10 8.09
N LYS A 375 -17.06 11.01 8.81
CA LYS A 375 -17.72 12.09 9.56
C LYS A 375 -17.15 13.45 9.19
N TRP A 376 -18.02 14.29 8.65
CA TRP A 376 -17.76 15.69 8.32
C TRP A 376 -18.47 16.68 9.28
N GLY A 377 -17.81 17.78 9.60
CA GLY A 377 -18.31 18.90 10.41
C GLY A 377 -17.19 19.88 10.78
N LEU A 378 -17.54 21.01 11.43
CA LEU A 378 -16.58 22.07 11.79
C LEU A 378 -15.36 21.58 12.57
N LEU A 379 -15.51 20.51 13.35
CA LEU A 379 -14.46 19.92 14.18
C LEU A 379 -14.20 18.44 13.83
N SER A 380 -14.82 17.93 12.76
CA SER A 380 -14.74 16.52 12.38
C SER A 380 -14.50 16.40 10.89
N ASP A 381 -13.37 15.84 10.49
CA ASP A 381 -13.10 15.44 9.10
C ASP A 381 -12.24 14.19 9.18
N HIS A 382 -12.88 13.06 9.51
CA HIS A 382 -12.20 11.79 9.74
C HIS A 382 -13.06 10.58 9.38
N ILE A 383 -12.38 9.47 9.06
CA ILE A 383 -12.97 8.13 8.94
C ILE A 383 -12.83 7.41 10.28
N THR A 384 -13.87 6.73 10.72
CA THR A 384 -13.83 5.80 11.86
C THR A 384 -14.04 4.40 11.33
N PHE A 385 -13.05 3.52 11.47
CA PHE A 385 -13.20 2.10 11.16
C PHE A 385 -13.64 1.33 12.41
N GLY A 386 -14.64 0.47 12.28
CA GLY A 386 -15.05 -0.48 13.31
C GLY A 386 -14.23 -1.77 13.27
N THR A 387 -14.56 -2.71 14.16
CA THR A 387 -13.82 -3.96 14.35
C THR A 387 -13.86 -4.93 13.16
N THR A 388 -14.82 -4.77 12.25
CA THR A 388 -15.07 -5.67 11.12
C THR A 388 -14.53 -5.16 9.78
N ASP A 389 -14.08 -3.90 9.74
CA ASP A 389 -13.93 -3.16 8.48
C ASP A 389 -12.55 -2.48 8.34
N TYR A 390 -11.75 -2.44 9.40
CA TYR A 390 -10.48 -1.71 9.42
C TYR A 390 -9.42 -2.33 8.49
N ASP A 391 -9.59 -3.59 8.13
CA ASP A 391 -8.69 -4.37 7.28
C ASP A 391 -9.15 -4.47 5.83
N ASP A 392 -10.30 -3.91 5.49
CA ASP A 392 -10.90 -4.02 4.18
C ASP A 392 -10.55 -2.79 3.31
N ARG A 393 -9.91 -3.05 2.16
CA ARG A 393 -9.49 -2.00 1.22
C ARG A 393 -10.65 -1.36 0.49
N TRP A 394 -11.65 -2.14 0.10
CA TRP A 394 -12.87 -1.63 -0.50
C TRP A 394 -13.59 -0.69 0.47
N VAL A 395 -13.68 -1.04 1.76
CA VAL A 395 -14.28 -0.16 2.78
C VAL A 395 -13.49 1.13 2.95
N ALA A 396 -12.15 1.05 2.98
CA ALA A 396 -11.31 2.24 2.99
C ALA A 396 -11.55 3.16 1.78
N GLY A 397 -11.70 2.58 0.58
CA GLY A 397 -12.05 3.30 -0.65
C GLY A 397 -13.44 3.92 -0.61
N HIS A 398 -14.43 3.20 -0.10
CA HIS A 398 -15.81 3.66 0.08
C HIS A 398 -15.84 4.90 0.99
N GLU A 399 -15.25 4.82 2.18
CA GLU A 399 -15.23 5.93 3.13
C GLU A 399 -14.37 7.11 2.66
N PHE A 400 -13.29 6.85 1.93
CA PHE A 400 -12.51 7.91 1.30
C PHE A 400 -13.33 8.65 0.24
N THR A 401 -14.17 7.95 -0.52
CA THR A 401 -15.00 8.54 -1.56
C THR A 401 -16.06 9.48 -0.99
N HIS A 402 -16.68 9.13 0.15
CA HIS A 402 -17.50 10.07 0.92
C HIS A 402 -16.76 11.37 1.26
N ALA A 403 -15.50 11.23 1.64
CA ALA A 403 -14.67 12.36 2.00
C ALA A 403 -14.20 13.19 0.79
N LEU A 404 -13.92 12.55 -0.34
CA LEU A 404 -13.58 13.18 -1.61
C LEU A 404 -14.77 13.98 -2.14
N HIS A 405 -15.96 13.35 -2.10
CA HIS A 405 -17.22 13.97 -2.43
C HIS A 405 -17.46 15.26 -1.64
N THR A 406 -17.27 15.19 -0.32
CA THR A 406 -17.54 16.31 0.56
C THR A 406 -16.59 17.50 0.33
N LYS A 407 -15.30 17.23 0.13
CA LYS A 407 -14.27 18.28 0.12
C LYS A 407 -13.84 18.73 -1.26
N ALA A 408 -13.68 17.82 -2.21
CA ALA A 408 -13.16 18.14 -3.55
C ALA A 408 -14.27 18.29 -4.59
N MET A 409 -15.31 17.46 -4.50
CA MET A 409 -16.43 17.49 -5.45
C MET A 409 -17.55 18.44 -5.00
N GLY A 410 -17.40 19.10 -3.85
CA GLY A 410 -18.26 20.18 -3.41
C GLY A 410 -19.66 19.75 -2.95
N GLY A 411 -19.85 18.48 -2.62
CA GLY A 411 -21.09 17.96 -2.06
C GLY A 411 -21.14 18.14 -0.56
N ASN A 412 -21.71 19.26 -0.11
CA ASN A 412 -21.95 19.45 1.31
C ASN A 412 -23.45 19.29 1.58
N TRP A 413 -23.91 18.05 1.48
CA TRP A 413 -25.32 17.76 1.60
C TRP A 413 -25.58 17.08 2.92
N ARG A 414 -26.47 17.67 3.72
CA ARG A 414 -27.15 16.91 4.77
C ARG A 414 -28.05 15.90 4.06
N ALA A 415 -27.55 14.70 3.79
CA ALA A 415 -28.47 13.60 3.58
C ALA A 415 -29.21 13.38 4.89
N ASP A 416 -30.53 13.32 4.81
CA ASP A 416 -31.35 13.04 5.97
C ASP A 416 -31.10 11.57 6.35
N ASN A 417 -30.14 11.38 7.26
CA ASN A 417 -29.87 10.15 8.00
C ASN A 417 -29.90 8.86 7.14
N CYS A 418 -28.80 8.60 6.42
CA CYS A 418 -28.49 7.34 5.74
C CYS A 418 -28.25 6.15 6.69
N ASN A 419 -28.98 6.05 7.80
CA ASN A 419 -28.71 5.05 8.82
C ASN A 419 -29.99 4.30 9.22
N PRO A 420 -30.09 2.99 8.97
CA PRO A 420 -29.12 2.15 8.22
C PRO A 420 -29.22 2.35 6.71
N HIS A 421 -28.09 2.51 6.01
CA HIS A 421 -28.02 2.40 4.55
C HIS A 421 -27.77 0.92 4.19
N TYR A 422 -28.58 0.39 3.29
CA TYR A 422 -28.51 -1.01 2.87
C TYR A 422 -28.49 -1.00 1.36
N VAL A 423 -27.46 -1.61 0.77
CA VAL A 423 -27.24 -1.57 -0.69
C VAL A 423 -28.42 -2.08 -1.52
N SER A 424 -29.25 -2.96 -0.95
CA SER A 424 -30.44 -3.55 -1.59
C SER A 424 -31.78 -2.94 -1.21
N ARG A 425 -31.83 -1.87 -0.40
CA ARG A 425 -33.09 -1.32 0.10
C ARG A 425 -33.28 0.13 -0.31
N VAL A 426 -34.55 0.46 -0.53
CA VAL A 426 -35.00 1.82 -0.78
C VAL A 426 -34.64 2.71 0.42
N SER A 427 -33.83 3.72 0.17
CA SER A 427 -33.50 4.78 1.10
C SER A 427 -34.15 6.09 0.63
N SER A 428 -33.39 6.93 -0.05
CA SER A 428 -33.86 8.13 -0.76
C SER A 428 -32.92 8.36 -1.93
N TYR A 429 -33.34 9.09 -2.95
CA TYR A 429 -32.48 9.41 -4.09
C TYR A 429 -31.16 10.05 -3.66
N LYS A 430 -31.21 10.91 -2.65
CA LYS A 430 -30.02 11.54 -2.07
C LYS A 430 -29.11 10.55 -1.36
N CYS A 431 -29.68 9.66 -0.55
CA CYS A 431 -28.89 8.69 0.19
C CYS A 431 -28.28 7.66 -0.75
N ALA A 432 -29.10 7.07 -1.63
CA ALA A 432 -28.68 6.18 -2.70
C ALA A 432 -27.58 6.80 -3.54
N PHE A 433 -27.67 8.10 -3.83
CA PHE A 433 -26.67 8.78 -4.62
C PHE A 433 -25.32 8.87 -3.94
N MET A 434 -25.28 9.24 -2.65
CA MET A 434 -24.02 9.38 -1.92
C MET A 434 -23.37 8.03 -1.64
N GLU A 435 -24.15 7.05 -1.18
CA GLU A 435 -23.64 5.71 -0.87
C GLU A 435 -23.29 4.95 -2.15
N GLY A 436 -24.10 5.06 -3.22
CA GLY A 436 -23.79 4.42 -4.49
C GLY A 436 -22.53 4.96 -5.16
N LEU A 437 -22.28 6.28 -5.08
CA LEU A 437 -21.00 6.84 -5.49
C LEU A 437 -19.84 6.30 -4.63
N ALA A 438 -20.04 6.18 -3.32
CA ALA A 438 -19.04 5.62 -2.42
C ALA A 438 -18.77 4.13 -2.70
N ASP A 439 -19.81 3.34 -3.00
CA ASP A 439 -19.69 1.94 -3.40
C ASP A 439 -18.89 1.77 -4.69
N TYR A 440 -19.16 2.64 -5.68
CA TYR A 440 -18.38 2.70 -6.91
C TYR A 440 -16.91 3.06 -6.62
N GLY A 441 -16.66 4.09 -5.81
CA GLY A 441 -15.31 4.48 -5.42
C GLY A 441 -14.57 3.42 -4.59
N GLY A 442 -15.27 2.65 -3.76
CA GLY A 442 -14.71 1.48 -3.07
C GLY A 442 -14.23 0.41 -4.06
N THR A 443 -14.99 0.20 -5.14
CA THR A 443 -14.65 -0.76 -6.21
C THR A 443 -13.43 -0.29 -7.00
N VAL A 444 -13.38 1.00 -7.36
CA VAL A 444 -12.20 1.61 -7.98
C VAL A 444 -10.98 1.54 -7.06
N GLY A 445 -11.17 1.76 -5.76
CA GLY A 445 -10.11 1.73 -4.75
C GLY A 445 -9.53 0.34 -4.47
N ASP A 446 -10.21 -0.72 -4.90
CA ASP A 446 -9.85 -2.13 -4.67
C ASP A 446 -9.95 -2.98 -5.94
N PRO A 447 -9.08 -2.73 -6.95
CA PRO A 447 -9.15 -3.41 -8.26
C PRO A 447 -8.84 -4.91 -8.19
N ASP A 448 -8.16 -5.37 -7.14
CA ASP A 448 -7.81 -6.77 -6.94
C ASP A 448 -9.01 -7.61 -6.46
N ASN A 449 -10.12 -6.96 -6.12
CA ASN A 449 -11.32 -7.61 -5.66
C ASN A 449 -12.07 -8.28 -6.82
N SER A 450 -11.63 -9.50 -7.15
CA SER A 450 -12.18 -10.34 -8.23
C SER A 450 -13.67 -10.67 -8.12
N SER A 451 -14.28 -10.42 -6.96
CA SER A 451 -15.72 -10.38 -6.80
C SER A 451 -16.04 -8.97 -6.33
N PRO A 452 -16.36 -8.01 -7.22
CA PRO A 452 -16.93 -6.76 -6.76
C PRO A 452 -18.03 -7.15 -5.78
N ARG A 453 -18.02 -6.56 -4.56
CA ARG A 453 -18.92 -6.94 -3.46
C ARG A 453 -20.39 -6.98 -3.92
N TYR A 454 -20.66 -6.35 -5.05
CA TYR A 454 -21.90 -6.31 -5.78
C TYR A 454 -21.63 -6.77 -7.23
N SER A 455 -22.29 -7.85 -7.66
CA SER A 455 -22.40 -8.17 -9.09
C SER A 455 -23.28 -7.10 -9.74
N TRP A 456 -22.66 -6.08 -10.34
CA TRP A 456 -23.35 -4.92 -10.93
C TRP A 456 -24.41 -5.35 -11.95
N GLU A 457 -24.07 -6.36 -12.76
CA GLU A 457 -24.98 -7.07 -13.68
C GLU A 457 -26.36 -7.43 -13.07
N ASN A 458 -26.42 -7.78 -11.78
CA ASN A 458 -27.67 -8.22 -11.14
C ASN A 458 -28.56 -7.07 -10.66
N TRP A 459 -28.08 -5.83 -10.65
CA TRP A 459 -28.84 -4.67 -10.18
C TRP A 459 -29.74 -4.07 -11.27
N THR A 460 -29.80 -4.66 -12.45
CA THR A 460 -30.52 -4.09 -13.61
C THR A 460 -31.99 -4.57 -13.74
N THR A 461 -32.53 -5.36 -12.79
CA THR A 461 -33.72 -6.23 -13.10
C THR A 461 -34.96 -6.20 -12.18
N SER A 462 -35.09 -5.37 -11.13
CA SER A 462 -36.27 -5.50 -10.23
C SER A 462 -36.93 -4.21 -9.71
N ASN A 463 -38.08 -3.83 -10.29
CA ASN A 463 -39.09 -2.84 -9.85
C ASN A 463 -38.85 -1.32 -10.15
N PRO A 464 -39.39 -0.79 -11.28
CA PRO A 464 -38.99 0.52 -11.87
C PRO A 464 -39.14 1.75 -10.96
N GLY A 465 -40.16 1.84 -10.09
CA GLY A 465 -40.41 3.07 -9.31
C GLY A 465 -39.49 3.32 -8.10
N THR A 466 -38.53 2.44 -7.83
CA THR A 466 -37.68 2.50 -6.63
C THR A 466 -36.19 2.39 -6.89
N HIS A 467 -35.77 2.22 -8.15
CA HIS A 467 -34.39 1.95 -8.54
C HIS A 467 -33.42 3.06 -8.16
N GLY A 468 -33.69 4.30 -8.53
CA GLY A 468 -32.84 5.44 -8.13
C GLY A 468 -32.79 5.71 -6.61
N LYS A 469 -33.58 4.99 -5.79
CA LYS A 469 -33.55 5.07 -4.32
C LYS A 469 -32.74 3.93 -3.70
N ILE A 470 -32.10 3.08 -4.49
CA ILE A 470 -31.28 1.95 -4.05
C ILE A 470 -29.81 2.25 -4.37
N GLU A 471 -28.92 2.06 -3.41
CA GLU A 471 -27.51 2.44 -3.48
C GLU A 471 -26.77 1.64 -4.57
N GLY A 472 -27.05 0.33 -4.65
CA GLY A 472 -26.44 -0.54 -5.67
C GLY A 472 -26.80 -0.16 -7.11
N HIS A 473 -28.00 0.37 -7.35
CA HIS A 473 -28.43 0.87 -8.66
C HIS A 473 -27.67 2.13 -9.08
N VAL A 474 -27.40 3.04 -8.14
CA VAL A 474 -26.56 4.21 -8.41
C VAL A 474 -25.10 3.80 -8.66
N ALA A 475 -24.57 2.86 -7.90
CA ALA A 475 -23.22 2.37 -8.11
C ALA A 475 -23.07 1.69 -9.49
N ALA A 476 -24.09 0.91 -9.91
CA ALA A 476 -24.16 0.34 -11.25
C ALA A 476 -24.22 1.42 -12.35
N LEU A 477 -24.98 2.52 -12.14
CA LEU A 477 -24.94 3.66 -13.05
C LEU A 477 -23.51 4.21 -13.24
N PHE A 478 -22.75 4.41 -12.17
CA PHE A 478 -21.36 4.88 -12.31
C PHE A 478 -20.45 3.84 -12.97
N HIS A 479 -20.72 2.55 -12.76
CA HIS A 479 -19.99 1.47 -13.42
C HIS A 479 -20.23 1.52 -14.93
N ASP A 480 -21.49 1.41 -15.38
CA ASP A 480 -21.87 1.38 -16.80
C ASP A 480 -21.50 2.66 -17.56
N LEU A 481 -21.36 3.80 -16.86
CA LEU A 481 -20.87 5.04 -17.47
C LEU A 481 -19.38 5.02 -17.77
N ILE A 482 -18.58 4.22 -17.06
CA ILE A 482 -17.12 4.34 -17.00
C ILE A 482 -16.38 3.07 -17.45
N ASP A 483 -16.93 1.89 -17.18
CA ASP A 483 -16.21 0.62 -17.31
C ASP A 483 -15.98 0.19 -18.76
N GLY A 484 -16.75 0.76 -19.69
CA GLY A 484 -16.45 0.79 -21.10
C GLY A 484 -17.02 -0.33 -21.94
N GLY A 485 -18.31 -0.64 -21.77
CA GLY A 485 -18.94 -1.70 -22.55
C GLY A 485 -18.32 -3.07 -22.32
N LYS A 486 -17.66 -3.26 -21.16
CA LYS A 486 -17.12 -4.57 -20.77
C LYS A 486 -18.27 -5.54 -20.51
N GLU A 487 -19.44 -5.05 -20.11
CA GLU A 487 -20.65 -5.84 -20.08
C GLU A 487 -21.38 -5.78 -21.43
N THR A 488 -22.07 -6.86 -21.81
CA THR A 488 -22.68 -7.00 -23.14
C THR A 488 -23.83 -6.01 -23.45
N ASN A 489 -24.17 -5.12 -22.52
CA ASN A 489 -25.30 -4.20 -22.62
C ASN A 489 -24.99 -2.79 -22.08
N ASP A 490 -23.74 -2.34 -22.11
CA ASP A 490 -23.45 -0.94 -21.80
C ASP A 490 -23.36 -0.15 -23.10
N GLU A 491 -24.08 0.96 -23.15
CA GLU A 491 -24.16 1.83 -24.31
C GLU A 491 -23.13 2.96 -24.20
N THR A 492 -22.43 3.08 -23.07
CA THR A 492 -21.54 4.20 -22.73
C THR A 492 -20.16 3.73 -22.28
N GLU A 493 -19.14 4.52 -22.62
CA GLU A 493 -17.75 4.38 -22.16
C GLU A 493 -17.14 5.78 -22.01
N TYR A 494 -17.12 6.33 -20.81
CA TYR A 494 -16.55 7.66 -20.57
C TYR A 494 -15.41 7.60 -19.55
N ASP A 495 -14.39 8.46 -19.73
CA ASP A 495 -13.36 8.63 -18.70
C ASP A 495 -14.02 9.04 -17.37
N ALA A 496 -13.68 8.34 -16.28
CA ALA A 496 -14.16 8.65 -14.94
C ALA A 496 -13.98 10.14 -14.58
N LYS A 497 -12.91 10.79 -15.06
CA LYS A 497 -12.67 12.22 -14.88
C LYS A 497 -13.77 13.08 -15.47
N TYR A 498 -14.32 12.72 -16.64
CA TYR A 498 -15.42 13.44 -17.26
C TYR A 498 -16.67 13.32 -16.38
N VAL A 499 -17.08 12.08 -16.05
CA VAL A 499 -18.28 11.80 -15.23
C VAL A 499 -18.20 12.50 -13.86
N MET A 500 -17.02 12.46 -13.23
CA MET A 500 -16.79 13.10 -11.94
C MET A 500 -16.71 14.63 -12.03
N THR A 501 -16.29 15.18 -13.17
CA THR A 501 -16.33 16.62 -13.44
C THR A 501 -17.75 17.13 -13.63
N VAL A 502 -18.58 16.41 -14.39
CA VAL A 502 -20.04 16.67 -14.49
C VAL A 502 -20.62 16.64 -13.08
N PHE A 503 -20.35 15.57 -12.33
CA PHE A 503 -20.79 15.44 -10.94
C PHE A 503 -20.37 16.65 -10.10
N ARG A 504 -19.12 17.11 -10.15
CA ARG A 504 -18.61 18.22 -9.33
C ARG A 504 -19.22 19.58 -9.69
N THR A 505 -19.35 19.83 -10.99
CA THR A 505 -19.69 21.16 -11.53
C THR A 505 -21.19 21.35 -11.67
N CYS A 506 -21.97 20.27 -11.77
CA CYS A 506 -23.42 20.28 -11.91
C CYS A 506 -24.14 21.26 -10.95
N ARG A 507 -24.94 22.13 -11.56
CA ARG A 507 -25.83 23.11 -10.93
C ARG A 507 -27.21 22.98 -11.55
N ILE A 508 -28.21 22.96 -10.68
CA ILE A 508 -29.63 22.88 -11.06
C ILE A 508 -30.36 24.14 -10.59
N ARG A 509 -31.43 24.52 -11.28
CA ARG A 509 -32.27 25.67 -10.90
C ARG A 509 -33.70 25.22 -10.72
N TRP A 510 -34.27 25.60 -9.57
CA TRP A 510 -35.63 25.24 -9.17
C TRP A 510 -36.55 26.47 -9.14
N GLY A 511 -37.76 26.30 -9.68
CA GLY A 511 -38.87 27.24 -9.53
C GLY A 511 -38.66 28.65 -10.11
N LEU A 512 -39.66 29.52 -9.92
CA LEU A 512 -39.72 30.87 -10.50
C LEU A 512 -38.61 31.84 -10.05
N ARG A 513 -37.92 31.54 -8.95
CA ARG A 513 -36.87 32.40 -8.38
C ARG A 513 -35.49 32.16 -8.99
N ASN A 514 -35.34 31.17 -9.88
CA ASN A 514 -34.10 30.84 -10.57
C ASN A 514 -32.90 30.66 -9.60
N THR A 515 -33.16 30.15 -8.40
CA THR A 515 -32.12 29.90 -7.41
C THR A 515 -31.33 28.68 -7.85
N SER A 516 -30.06 28.90 -8.20
CA SER A 516 -29.13 27.81 -8.50
C SER A 516 -28.74 27.11 -7.20
N ALA A 517 -29.01 25.81 -7.13
CA ALA A 517 -28.49 24.94 -6.11
C ALA A 517 -27.43 24.02 -6.73
N LYS A 518 -26.53 23.50 -5.91
CA LYS A 518 -25.79 22.31 -6.32
C LYS A 518 -26.79 21.17 -6.43
N ARG A 519 -26.54 20.23 -7.36
CA ARG A 519 -27.17 18.90 -7.32
C ARG A 519 -27.19 18.34 -5.91
N ASN A 520 -28.16 17.51 -5.61
CA ASN A 520 -28.42 17.04 -4.27
C ASN A 520 -28.81 15.56 -4.21
N ASP A 521 -29.12 14.94 -5.35
CA ASP A 521 -29.47 13.54 -5.52
C ASP A 521 -29.15 13.05 -6.96
N VAL A 522 -29.46 11.78 -7.26
CA VAL A 522 -29.17 11.15 -8.56
C VAL A 522 -29.99 11.73 -9.72
N SER A 523 -31.21 12.22 -9.47
CA SER A 523 -32.06 12.80 -10.53
C SER A 523 -31.46 14.09 -11.07
N ASP A 524 -30.93 14.93 -10.18
CA ASP A 524 -30.20 16.14 -10.53
C ASP A 524 -28.95 15.85 -11.35
N PHE A 525 -28.25 14.76 -11.01
CA PHE A 525 -27.05 14.34 -11.72
C PHE A 525 -27.36 13.86 -13.12
N VAL A 526 -28.37 12.99 -13.27
CA VAL A 526 -28.87 12.54 -14.58
C VAL A 526 -29.27 13.73 -15.46
N TRP A 527 -29.95 14.72 -14.88
CA TRP A 527 -30.32 15.94 -15.59
C TRP A 527 -29.11 16.70 -16.14
N CYS A 528 -28.05 16.84 -15.35
CA CYS A 528 -26.80 17.46 -15.80
C CYS A 528 -26.05 16.60 -16.82
N LEU A 529 -26.01 15.29 -16.62
CA LEU A 529 -25.25 14.35 -17.44
C LEU A 529 -25.81 14.25 -18.86
N GLU A 530 -27.13 14.17 -19.02
CA GLU A 530 -27.77 14.06 -20.33
C GLU A 530 -28.00 15.44 -20.98
N ASN A 531 -28.13 16.51 -20.18
CA ASN A 531 -28.35 17.89 -20.64
C ASN A 531 -29.60 18.11 -21.53
N ARG A 532 -30.49 17.10 -21.64
CA ARG A 532 -31.71 17.10 -22.46
C ARG A 532 -32.92 16.41 -21.84
N VAL A 533 -32.85 16.06 -20.57
CA VAL A 533 -34.00 15.50 -19.84
C VAL A 533 -35.13 16.53 -19.84
N ASP A 534 -36.33 16.12 -20.28
CA ASP A 534 -37.54 16.93 -20.18
C ASP A 534 -38.35 16.57 -18.93
N GLU A 535 -39.33 17.43 -18.60
CA GLU A 535 -40.16 17.29 -17.39
C GLU A 535 -40.95 15.97 -17.40
N ASP A 536 -41.50 15.57 -18.54
CA ASP A 536 -42.29 14.34 -18.67
C ASP A 536 -41.41 13.10 -18.42
N THR A 537 -40.23 13.04 -19.05
CA THR A 537 -39.26 11.96 -18.89
C THR A 537 -38.76 11.87 -17.45
N HIS A 538 -38.46 13.01 -16.83
CA HIS A 538 -38.02 13.04 -15.45
C HIS A 538 -39.12 12.58 -14.48
N ASP A 539 -40.36 13.04 -14.65
CA ASP A 539 -41.48 12.68 -13.79
C ASP A 539 -41.84 11.19 -13.89
N ASP A 540 -41.68 10.59 -15.08
CA ASP A 540 -41.92 9.16 -15.32
C ASP A 540 -40.91 8.28 -14.57
N HIS A 541 -39.64 8.69 -14.49
CA HIS A 541 -38.53 7.90 -13.93
C HIS A 541 -38.14 8.29 -12.49
N PHE A 542 -38.43 9.53 -12.06
CA PHE A 542 -38.14 10.04 -10.72
C PHE A 542 -39.42 10.51 -10.00
N PRO A 543 -40.45 9.65 -9.86
CA PRO A 543 -41.76 10.09 -9.40
C PRO A 543 -41.71 10.69 -8.00
N GLY A 544 -42.29 11.90 -7.87
CA GLY A 544 -42.37 12.65 -6.62
C GLY A 544 -41.16 13.56 -6.33
N ILE A 545 -40.17 13.60 -7.22
CA ILE A 545 -39.18 14.70 -7.30
C ILE A 545 -39.66 15.64 -8.39
N GLY A 546 -39.71 16.95 -8.13
CA GLY A 546 -40.01 17.89 -9.22
C GLY A 546 -38.89 17.89 -10.26
N ALA A 547 -39.17 18.27 -11.50
CA ALA A 547 -38.15 18.51 -12.50
C ALA A 547 -37.41 19.84 -12.27
N PRO A 548 -36.08 19.89 -12.39
CA PRO A 548 -35.33 21.14 -12.54
C PRO A 548 -35.83 21.97 -13.74
N ASN A 549 -35.79 23.30 -13.63
CA ASN A 549 -36.12 24.18 -14.78
C ASN A 549 -34.97 24.25 -15.81
N SER A 550 -33.75 24.03 -15.34
CA SER A 550 -32.52 24.06 -16.13
C SER A 550 -31.37 23.51 -15.31
N ALA A 551 -30.36 22.95 -15.98
CA ALA A 551 -29.09 22.59 -15.38
C ALA A 551 -27.91 23.21 -16.14
N SER A 552 -26.74 23.18 -15.54
CA SER A 552 -25.46 23.54 -16.15
C SER A 552 -24.32 22.80 -15.47
N GLU A 553 -23.31 22.43 -16.24
CA GLU A 553 -22.08 21.80 -15.78
C GLU A 553 -20.90 22.37 -16.61
N ASP A 554 -19.66 22.15 -16.18
CA ASP A 554 -18.46 22.76 -16.78
C ASP A 554 -17.47 21.72 -17.37
N ALA A 555 -17.89 20.46 -17.52
CA ALA A 555 -17.08 19.42 -18.16
C ALA A 555 -17.01 19.64 -19.68
N THR A 556 -15.97 19.08 -20.28
CA THR A 556 -15.86 19.01 -21.74
C THR A 556 -16.37 17.65 -22.17
N GLU A 557 -17.43 17.62 -22.96
CA GLU A 557 -17.98 16.40 -23.55
C GLU A 557 -16.90 15.71 -24.41
N PRO A 558 -16.69 14.39 -24.24
CA PRO A 558 -15.81 13.62 -25.13
C PRO A 558 -16.39 13.53 -26.56
N ASP A 559 -15.56 13.15 -27.53
CA ASP A 559 -15.97 13.10 -28.95
C ASP A 559 -17.08 12.06 -29.20
N GLU A 560 -17.08 10.99 -28.41
CA GLU A 560 -18.06 9.90 -28.39
C GLU A 560 -19.28 10.17 -27.50
N TRP A 561 -19.43 11.38 -26.96
CA TRP A 561 -20.58 11.74 -26.13
C TRP A 561 -21.89 11.65 -26.94
N ASP A 562 -22.83 10.83 -26.44
CA ASP A 562 -24.16 10.67 -27.03
C ASP A 562 -25.25 10.69 -25.94
N GLU A 563 -26.25 11.55 -26.17
CA GLU A 563 -27.35 11.76 -25.24
C GLU A 563 -28.31 10.56 -25.13
N ASP A 564 -28.54 9.85 -26.24
CA ASP A 564 -29.46 8.71 -26.28
C ASP A 564 -28.81 7.52 -25.56
N ASP A 565 -27.50 7.35 -25.69
CA ASP A 565 -26.73 6.31 -25.00
C ASP A 565 -26.66 6.60 -23.49
N ILE A 566 -26.39 7.84 -23.09
CA ILE A 566 -26.50 8.26 -21.67
C ILE A 566 -27.90 7.97 -21.13
N ARG A 567 -28.94 8.29 -21.92
CA ARG A 567 -30.33 8.07 -21.53
C ARG A 567 -30.63 6.61 -21.28
N LYS A 568 -30.25 5.73 -22.20
CA LYS A 568 -30.40 4.28 -22.01
C LYS A 568 -29.69 3.80 -20.76
N THR A 569 -28.45 4.26 -20.54
CA THR A 569 -27.63 3.86 -19.37
C THR A 569 -28.30 4.27 -18.06
N TRP A 570 -28.78 5.51 -17.91
CA TRP A 570 -29.41 5.91 -16.65
C TRP A 570 -30.81 5.33 -16.47
N ILE A 571 -31.60 5.14 -17.53
CA ILE A 571 -32.90 4.47 -17.43
C ILE A 571 -32.71 3.02 -16.98
N LYS A 572 -31.74 2.30 -17.55
CA LYS A 572 -31.38 0.92 -17.15
C LYS A 572 -31.11 0.81 -15.66
N ASN A 573 -30.42 1.81 -15.10
CA ASN A 573 -29.87 1.74 -13.75
C ASN A 573 -30.74 2.40 -12.69
N VAL A 574 -31.27 3.59 -12.91
CA VAL A 574 -31.88 4.42 -11.85
C VAL A 574 -33.29 4.95 -12.17
N GLY A 575 -33.83 4.65 -13.36
CA GLY A 575 -35.11 5.14 -13.87
C GLY A 575 -36.22 4.10 -13.95
#